data_AF-A0A4Y2SM95-F1
#
_entry.id   AF-A0A4Y2SM95-F1
#
_cell.length_a   1.000
_cell.length_b   1.000
_cell.length_c   1.000
_cell.angle_alpha   90.00
_cell.angle_beta   90.00
_cell.angle_gamma   90.00
#
_symmetry.space_group_name_H-M   'P 1'
#
loop_
_entity.id
_entity.type
_entity.pdbx_description
1 polymer ?
#
loop_
_entity_poly.entity_id
_entity_poly.type
_entity_poly.pdbx_seq_one_letter_code
_entity_poly.pdbx_strand_id
1 'polypeptide(L)'
;MCGPSLTPGNHYFQTQSATGAEYKAIETELEKLRGKRNLIPIGVELNCGILKIESDVEEKMRDIEYNSLNSRKIAKALKENYIYRDSKLREFNSERNHARKIFQTYRHPVIQRKLIKLNKQINKLDQKIETDDFTNELLNVNATDGTVWKFVAPFKKKTKNVPSVNGPAVVADTDLEKANFLAESLETHSSL
;
A
#
# COMPACT_ATOMS: atom_id res chain seq x y z
N MET A 1 -61.78 38.41 -34.11
CA MET A 1 -62.06 39.76 -33.57
C MET A 1 -62.02 39.68 -32.05
N CYS A 2 -61.15 40.43 -31.38
CA CYS A 2 -61.09 40.53 -29.92
C CYS A 2 -62.23 41.43 -29.39
N GLY A 3 -62.92 41.01 -28.34
CA GLY A 3 -63.88 41.82 -27.56
C GLY A 3 -63.31 42.22 -26.19
N PRO A 4 -63.83 43.28 -25.53
CA PRO A 4 -63.14 44.02 -24.47
C PRO A 4 -63.40 43.50 -23.03
N SER A 5 -62.47 43.86 -22.13
CA SER A 5 -62.34 43.46 -20.73
C SER A 5 -63.28 44.20 -19.76
N LEU A 6 -63.73 43.50 -18.71
CA LEU A 6 -64.39 44.06 -17.52
C LEU A 6 -63.50 43.86 -16.28
N THR A 7 -63.22 44.93 -15.52
CA THR A 7 -62.48 44.89 -14.25
C THR A 7 -63.45 44.81 -13.05
N PRO A 8 -63.16 44.03 -11.99
CA PRO A 8 -64.03 43.95 -10.80
C PRO A 8 -63.75 45.08 -9.79
N GLY A 9 -64.81 45.72 -9.29
CA GLY A 9 -64.77 46.68 -8.17
C GLY A 9 -64.90 46.00 -6.81
N ASN A 10 -64.23 46.56 -5.79
CA ASN A 10 -64.15 46.03 -4.44
C ASN A 10 -65.37 46.40 -3.57
N HIS A 11 -65.95 45.42 -2.86
CA HIS A 11 -66.93 45.61 -1.79
C HIS A 11 -66.31 45.26 -0.44
N TYR A 12 -66.44 46.14 0.57
CA TYR A 12 -65.98 45.90 1.94
C TYR A 12 -67.15 45.52 2.86
N PHE A 13 -66.99 44.44 3.63
CA PHE A 13 -67.91 44.03 4.69
C PHE A 13 -67.44 44.61 6.04
N GLN A 14 -68.37 45.10 6.87
CA GLN A 14 -68.12 45.59 8.23
C GLN A 14 -68.41 44.48 9.25
N THR A 15 -67.41 44.10 10.05
CA THR A 15 -67.56 43.18 11.20
C THR A 15 -67.66 43.97 12.51
N GLN A 16 -68.57 43.56 13.41
CA GLN A 16 -68.77 44.19 14.72
C GLN A 16 -67.49 44.06 15.59
N SER A 17 -67.08 45.17 16.19
CA SER A 17 -65.82 45.29 16.94
C SER A 17 -65.92 44.64 18.32
N ALA A 18 -64.98 43.76 18.66
CA ALA A 18 -64.85 43.21 20.00
C ALA A 18 -64.73 44.32 21.05
N THR A 19 -65.18 44.05 22.28
CA THR A 19 -65.13 45.05 23.35
C THR A 19 -63.69 45.21 23.86
N GLY A 20 -63.31 46.41 24.30
CA GLY A 20 -61.91 46.73 24.67
C GLY A 20 -61.29 45.81 25.73
N ALA A 21 -62.11 45.14 26.55
CA ALA A 21 -61.63 44.15 27.52
C ALA A 21 -61.14 42.85 26.87
N GLU A 22 -61.78 42.41 25.78
CA GLU A 22 -61.42 41.20 25.04
C GLU A 22 -60.10 41.38 24.31
N TYR A 23 -59.89 42.55 23.69
CA TYR A 23 -58.60 42.89 23.08
C TYR A 23 -57.46 42.89 24.10
N LYS A 24 -57.69 43.47 25.28
CA LYS A 24 -56.67 43.54 26.33
C LYS A 24 -56.33 42.17 26.90
N ALA A 25 -57.31 41.26 27.00
CA ALA A 25 -57.09 39.88 27.41
C ALA A 25 -56.28 39.09 26.38
N ILE A 26 -56.60 39.26 25.09
CA ILE A 26 -55.86 38.62 23.98
C ILE A 26 -54.42 39.15 23.91
N GLU A 27 -54.21 40.46 24.01
CA GLU A 27 -52.87 41.04 24.07
C GLU A 27 -52.07 40.52 25.25
N THR A 28 -52.70 40.34 26.41
CA THR A 28 -52.03 39.83 27.61
C THR A 28 -51.61 38.36 27.44
N GLU A 29 -52.46 37.50 26.87
CA GLU A 29 -52.11 36.11 26.59
C GLU A 29 -51.07 35.98 25.47
N LEU A 30 -51.15 36.81 24.43
CA LEU A 30 -50.13 36.88 23.39
C LEU A 30 -48.77 37.29 23.95
N GLU A 31 -48.72 38.25 24.88
CA GLU A 31 -47.46 38.69 25.50
C GLU A 31 -46.90 37.65 26.47
N LYS A 32 -47.75 36.92 27.22
CA LYS A 32 -47.35 35.75 28.02
C LYS A 32 -46.77 34.63 27.15
N LEU A 33 -47.35 34.37 25.99
CA LEU A 33 -46.83 33.39 25.02
C LEU A 33 -45.53 33.91 24.39
N ARG A 34 -45.40 35.21 24.14
CA ARG A 34 -44.19 35.84 23.62
C ARG A 34 -43.00 35.70 24.58
N GLY A 35 -43.21 35.94 25.87
CA GLY A 35 -42.21 35.76 26.93
C GLY A 35 -41.84 34.30 27.21
N LYS A 36 -42.66 33.33 26.77
CA LYS A 36 -42.38 31.89 26.88
C LYS A 36 -41.62 31.32 25.67
N ARG A 37 -41.46 32.08 24.58
CA ARG A 37 -40.73 31.63 23.38
C ARG A 37 -39.22 31.79 23.55
N ASN A 38 -38.60 30.83 24.25
CA ASN A 38 -37.14 30.71 24.40
C ASN A 38 -36.44 30.20 23.11
N LEU A 39 -36.85 30.66 21.93
CA LEU A 39 -36.31 30.18 20.65
C LEU A 39 -34.89 30.69 20.37
N ILE A 40 -34.54 31.88 20.85
CA ILE A 40 -33.21 32.49 20.62
C ILE A 40 -32.11 31.76 21.41
N PRO A 41 -32.24 31.51 22.73
CA PRO A 41 -31.24 30.75 23.48
C PRO A 41 -31.02 29.33 22.94
N ILE A 42 -32.11 28.63 22.58
CA ILE A 42 -32.04 27.28 22.02
C ILE A 42 -31.32 27.29 20.66
N GLY A 43 -31.62 28.26 19.79
CA GLY A 43 -30.92 28.40 18.51
C GLY A 43 -29.42 28.69 18.65
N VAL A 44 -29.04 29.48 19.65
CA VAL A 44 -27.63 29.77 19.95
C VAL A 44 -26.91 28.54 20.51
N GLU A 45 -27.53 27.81 21.45
CA GLU A 45 -26.97 26.58 22.01
C GLU A 45 -26.79 25.48 20.95
N LEU A 46 -27.77 25.30 20.06
CA LEU A 46 -27.68 24.35 18.95
C LEU A 46 -26.56 24.71 17.97
N ASN A 47 -26.44 25.99 17.59
CA ASN A 47 -25.36 26.45 16.70
C ASN A 47 -23.98 26.29 17.35
N CYS A 48 -23.84 26.60 18.64
CA CYS A 48 -22.60 26.34 19.38
C CYS A 48 -22.27 24.84 19.45
N GLY A 49 -23.29 23.98 19.60
CA GLY A 49 -23.13 22.53 19.55
C GLY A 49 -22.65 22.04 18.18
N ILE A 50 -23.22 22.56 17.10
CA ILE A 50 -22.84 22.23 15.71
C ILE A 50 -21.38 22.65 15.45
N LEU A 51 -21.01 23.89 15.79
CA LEU A 51 -19.64 24.39 15.60
C LEU A 51 -18.61 23.56 16.39
N LYS A 52 -18.98 23.07 17.57
CA LYS A 52 -18.11 22.21 18.37
C LYS A 52 -17.93 20.83 17.71
N ILE A 53 -19.01 20.24 17.21
CA ILE A 53 -18.95 18.98 16.45
C ILE A 53 -18.10 19.14 15.19
N GLU A 54 -18.25 20.24 14.45
CA GLU A 54 -17.44 20.54 13.26
C GLU A 54 -15.95 20.63 13.61
N SER A 55 -15.62 21.37 14.68
CA SER A 55 -14.24 21.46 15.18
C SER A 55 -13.68 20.10 15.60
N ASP A 56 -14.46 19.28 16.31
CA ASP A 56 -14.03 17.95 16.76
C ASP A 56 -13.81 17.00 15.56
N VAL A 57 -14.67 17.07 14.54
CA VAL A 57 -14.52 16.28 13.30
C VAL A 57 -13.26 16.70 12.54
N GLU A 58 -13.00 18.00 12.42
CA GLU A 58 -11.79 18.49 11.77
C GLU A 58 -10.51 18.07 12.51
N GLU A 59 -10.51 18.13 13.84
CA GLU A 59 -9.40 17.65 14.66
C GLU A 59 -9.16 16.15 14.43
N LYS A 60 -10.23 15.34 14.44
CA LYS A 60 -10.11 13.90 14.17
C LYS A 60 -9.67 13.60 12.75
N MET A 61 -10.08 14.40 11.76
CA MET A 61 -9.57 14.28 10.40
C MET A 61 -8.06 14.54 10.33
N ARG A 62 -7.59 15.60 11.01
CA ARG A 62 -6.15 15.90 11.10
C ARG A 62 -5.38 14.77 11.78
N ASP A 63 -5.91 14.21 12.87
CA ASP A 63 -5.31 13.05 13.55
C ASP A 63 -5.22 11.84 12.63
N ILE A 64 -6.28 11.52 11.90
CA ILE A 64 -6.32 10.40 10.95
C ILE A 64 -5.30 10.60 9.83
N GLU A 65 -5.22 11.81 9.26
CA GLU A 65 -4.28 12.11 8.19
C GLU A 65 -2.83 12.01 8.68
N TYR A 66 -2.52 12.61 9.84
CA TYR A 66 -1.21 12.52 10.48
C TYR A 66 -0.81 11.06 10.73
N ASN A 67 -1.71 10.27 11.31
CA ASN A 67 -1.46 8.86 11.60
C ASN A 67 -1.29 8.02 10.33
N SER A 68 -2.07 8.30 9.27
CA SER A 68 -1.94 7.64 7.97
C SER A 68 -0.59 7.94 7.32
N LEU A 69 -0.18 9.20 7.30
CA LEU A 69 1.13 9.61 6.78
C LEU A 69 2.28 8.99 7.58
N ASN A 70 2.19 9.01 8.91
CA ASN A 70 3.20 8.43 9.77
C ASN A 70 3.32 6.92 9.57
N SER A 71 2.18 6.20 9.54
CA SER A 71 2.13 4.76 9.26
C SER A 71 2.74 4.43 7.90
N ARG A 72 2.47 5.24 6.87
CA ARG A 72 3.04 5.08 5.53
C ARG A 72 4.55 5.32 5.50
N LYS A 73 5.04 6.31 6.24
CA LYS A 73 6.49 6.56 6.42
C LYS A 73 7.18 5.38 7.12
N ILE A 74 6.59 4.87 8.20
CA ILE A 74 7.09 3.70 8.93
C ILE A 74 7.11 2.47 8.02
N ALA A 75 6.02 2.18 7.32
CA ALA A 75 5.95 1.04 6.39
C ALA A 75 6.99 1.14 5.27
N LYS A 76 7.23 2.34 4.73
CA LYS A 76 8.28 2.57 3.73
C LYS A 76 9.68 2.31 4.31
N ALA A 77 9.96 2.82 5.52
CA ALA A 77 11.23 2.59 6.20
C ALA A 77 11.47 1.10 6.50
N LEU A 78 10.44 0.37 6.96
CA LEU A 78 10.51 -1.08 7.18
C LEU A 78 10.78 -1.83 5.89
N LYS A 79 10.08 -1.47 4.79
CA LYS A 79 10.30 -2.07 3.48
C LYS A 79 11.72 -1.79 2.95
N GLU A 80 12.23 -0.57 3.12
CA GLU A 80 13.59 -0.22 2.69
C GLU A 80 14.67 -0.94 3.51
N ASN A 81 14.48 -1.10 4.83
CA ASN A 81 15.38 -1.89 5.67
C ASN A 81 15.29 -3.41 5.40
N TYR A 82 14.13 -3.91 4.96
CA TYR A 82 13.96 -5.31 4.57
C TYR A 82 14.59 -5.61 3.21
N ILE A 83 14.40 -4.74 2.21
CA ILE A 83 14.95 -4.93 0.86
C ILE A 83 16.48 -4.77 0.88
N TYR A 84 17.00 -3.86 1.69
CA TYR A 84 18.43 -3.60 1.81
C TYR A 84 18.86 -3.73 3.26
N ARG A 85 19.36 -4.93 3.62
CA ARG A 85 19.97 -5.20 4.92
C ARG A 85 21.19 -4.30 5.18
N ASP A 86 21.92 -3.96 4.12
CA ASP A 86 23.08 -3.08 4.17
C ASP A 86 22.76 -1.64 3.76
N SER A 87 23.13 -0.69 4.62
CA SER A 87 22.88 0.74 4.42
C SER A 87 23.61 1.35 3.21
N LYS A 88 24.82 0.88 2.88
CA LYS A 88 25.57 1.33 1.69
C LYS A 88 24.95 0.79 0.42
N LEU A 89 24.40 -0.43 0.45
CA LEU A 89 23.69 -0.99 -0.68
C LEU A 89 22.46 -0.13 -1.04
N ARG A 90 21.72 0.33 -0.02
CA ARG A 90 20.60 1.26 -0.20
C ARG A 90 21.04 2.57 -0.85
N GLU A 91 22.14 3.15 -0.36
CA GLU A 91 22.72 4.38 -0.91
C GLU A 91 23.11 4.22 -2.38
N PHE A 92 23.91 3.20 -2.73
CA PHE A 92 24.32 2.95 -4.12
C PHE A 92 23.14 2.70 -5.04
N ASN A 93 22.12 1.97 -4.59
CA ASN A 93 20.90 1.75 -5.38
C ASN A 93 20.15 3.08 -5.63
N SER A 94 20.04 3.95 -4.62
CA SER A 94 19.41 5.26 -4.76
C SER A 94 20.16 6.14 -5.78
N GLU A 95 21.49 6.18 -5.70
CA GLU A 95 22.33 6.97 -6.59
C GLU A 95 22.30 6.42 -8.02
N ARG A 96 22.30 5.08 -8.17
CA ARG A 96 22.14 4.41 -9.47
C ARG A 96 20.78 4.76 -10.07
N ASN A 97 19.70 4.71 -9.29
CA ASN A 97 18.36 5.04 -9.78
C ASN A 97 18.26 6.50 -10.23
N HIS A 98 18.88 7.42 -9.48
CA HIS A 98 18.97 8.82 -9.85
C HIS A 98 19.77 9.01 -11.15
N ALA A 99 20.96 8.43 -11.24
CA ALA A 99 21.77 8.45 -12.45
C ALA A 99 21.03 7.82 -13.65
N ARG A 100 20.23 6.78 -13.43
CA ARG A 100 19.43 6.13 -14.48
C ARG A 100 18.38 7.08 -15.02
N LYS A 101 17.69 7.79 -14.13
CA LYS A 101 16.70 8.81 -14.50
C LYS A 101 17.34 9.91 -15.34
N ILE A 102 18.47 10.47 -14.88
CA ILE A 102 19.20 11.52 -15.63
C ILE A 102 19.69 10.97 -16.98
N PHE A 103 20.25 9.76 -17.03
CA PHE A 103 20.71 9.16 -18.28
C PHE A 103 19.56 8.94 -19.28
N GLN A 104 18.39 8.49 -18.80
CA GLN A 104 17.23 8.31 -19.67
C GLN A 104 16.78 9.63 -20.31
N THR A 105 16.86 10.74 -19.56
CA THR A 105 16.50 12.08 -20.05
C THR A 105 17.53 12.66 -21.02
N TYR A 106 18.82 12.68 -20.64
CA TYR A 106 19.84 13.45 -21.36
C TYR A 106 20.80 12.60 -22.20
N ARG A 107 20.82 11.28 -21.99
CA ARG A 107 21.67 10.31 -22.72
C ARG A 107 23.16 10.64 -22.75
N HIS A 108 23.68 11.35 -21.74
CA HIS A 108 25.07 11.78 -21.70
C HIS A 108 26.03 10.63 -21.30
N PRO A 109 27.15 10.40 -22.01
CA PRO A 109 28.05 9.27 -21.78
C PRO A 109 28.72 9.27 -20.40
N VAL A 110 28.97 10.45 -19.81
CA VAL A 110 29.53 10.54 -18.44
C VAL A 110 28.58 9.90 -17.42
N ILE A 111 27.27 10.05 -17.59
CA ILE A 111 26.27 9.47 -16.69
C ILE A 111 26.20 7.95 -16.89
N GLN A 112 26.36 7.48 -18.13
CA GLN A 112 26.47 6.04 -18.41
C GLN A 112 27.67 5.41 -17.70
N ARG A 113 28.84 6.07 -17.70
CA ARG A 113 30.01 5.59 -16.94
C ARG A 113 29.72 5.53 -15.45
N LYS A 114 29.05 6.56 -14.91
CA LYS A 114 28.61 6.58 -13.50
C LYS A 114 27.69 5.41 -13.17
N LEU A 115 26.71 5.11 -14.03
CA LEU A 115 25.82 3.95 -13.88
C LEU A 115 26.56 2.61 -13.84
N ILE A 116 27.48 2.40 -14.78
CA ILE A 116 28.28 1.17 -14.85
C ILE A 116 29.13 1.03 -13.58
N LYS A 117 29.73 2.13 -13.11
CA LYS A 117 30.53 2.15 -11.87
C LYS A 117 29.67 1.78 -10.65
N LEU A 118 28.49 2.37 -10.50
CA LEU A 118 27.57 2.08 -9.40
C LEU A 118 27.09 0.63 -9.44
N ASN A 119 26.75 0.08 -10.61
CA ASN A 119 26.38 -1.33 -10.74
C ASN A 119 27.51 -2.27 -10.30
N LYS A 120 28.77 -1.97 -10.67
CA LYS A 120 29.92 -2.75 -10.21
C LYS A 120 30.09 -2.71 -8.68
N GLN A 121 29.88 -1.54 -8.08
CA GLN A 121 29.96 -1.39 -6.62
C GLN A 121 28.85 -2.14 -5.89
N ILE A 122 27.62 -2.11 -6.42
CA ILE A 122 26.48 -2.88 -5.93
C ILE A 122 26.81 -4.38 -5.96
N ASN A 123 27.15 -4.92 -7.14
CA ASN A 123 27.43 -6.35 -7.28
C ASN A 123 28.58 -6.81 -6.38
N LYS A 124 29.64 -5.99 -6.23
CA LYS A 124 30.77 -6.31 -5.35
C LYS A 124 30.34 -6.36 -3.89
N LEU A 125 29.47 -5.45 -3.47
CA LEU A 125 28.99 -5.38 -2.10
C LEU A 125 28.00 -6.53 -1.82
N ASP A 126 27.10 -6.84 -2.76
CA ASP A 126 26.18 -7.98 -2.67
C ASP A 126 26.94 -9.30 -2.52
N GLN A 127 27.94 -9.56 -3.38
CA GLN A 127 28.78 -10.75 -3.27
C GLN A 127 29.49 -10.84 -1.91
N LYS A 128 29.94 -9.71 -1.37
CA LYS A 128 30.56 -9.68 -0.05
C LYS A 128 29.56 -10.06 1.03
N ILE A 129 28.35 -9.48 1.00
CA ILE A 129 27.29 -9.79 1.97
C ILE A 129 26.91 -11.27 1.90
N GLU A 130 26.71 -11.82 0.69
CA GLU A 130 26.40 -13.25 0.51
C GLU A 130 27.52 -14.15 1.06
N THR A 131 28.78 -13.79 0.80
CA THR A 131 29.94 -14.53 1.33
C THR A 131 30.00 -14.45 2.85
N ASP A 132 29.84 -13.25 3.42
CA ASP A 132 29.85 -13.04 4.86
C ASP A 132 28.68 -13.80 5.53
N ASP A 133 27.47 -13.73 4.98
CA ASP A 133 26.30 -14.48 5.47
C ASP A 133 26.55 -16.01 5.42
N PHE A 134 27.10 -16.52 4.31
CA PHE A 134 27.44 -17.94 4.19
C PHE A 134 28.53 -18.39 5.18
N THR A 135 29.58 -17.60 5.35
CA THR A 135 30.63 -17.90 6.34
C THR A 135 30.09 -17.86 7.77
N ASN A 136 29.21 -16.91 8.09
CA ASN A 136 28.54 -16.86 9.38
C ASN A 136 27.62 -18.06 9.59
N GLU A 137 26.89 -18.49 8.56
CA GLU A 137 26.09 -19.71 8.64
C GLU A 137 26.98 -20.91 8.98
N LEU A 138 28.07 -21.12 8.23
CA LEU A 138 29.04 -22.20 8.47
C LEU A 138 29.65 -22.18 9.87
N LEU A 139 30.07 -21.02 10.37
CA LEU A 139 30.64 -20.88 11.72
C LEU A 139 29.64 -21.22 12.82
N ASN A 140 28.35 -21.02 12.56
CA ASN A 140 27.27 -21.31 13.50
C ASN A 140 26.67 -22.71 13.31
N VAL A 141 27.12 -23.50 12.34
CA VAL A 141 26.69 -24.89 12.18
C VAL A 141 27.29 -25.74 13.31
N ASN A 142 26.43 -26.45 14.01
CA ASN A 142 26.77 -27.31 15.13
C ASN A 142 26.11 -28.70 14.99
N ALA A 143 26.80 -29.72 15.51
CA ALA A 143 26.38 -31.11 15.41
C ALA A 143 25.22 -31.47 16.35
N THR A 144 25.03 -30.74 17.46
CA THR A 144 24.09 -31.14 18.53
C THR A 144 22.71 -30.50 18.43
N ASP A 145 22.55 -29.33 17.82
CA ASP A 145 21.30 -28.56 17.76
C ASP A 145 20.50 -28.77 16.47
N GLY A 146 20.96 -29.71 15.62
CA GLY A 146 20.32 -30.04 14.35
C GLY A 146 20.50 -28.99 13.24
N THR A 147 21.33 -27.97 13.44
CA THR A 147 21.66 -26.97 12.40
C THR A 147 22.42 -27.59 11.23
N VAL A 148 23.28 -28.59 11.47
CA VAL A 148 23.90 -29.41 10.40
C VAL A 148 22.85 -29.98 9.45
N TRP A 149 21.76 -30.53 9.97
CA TRP A 149 20.73 -31.12 9.11
C TRP A 149 19.99 -30.07 8.28
N LYS A 150 19.73 -28.89 8.84
CA LYS A 150 19.14 -27.76 8.10
C LYS A 150 20.06 -27.27 6.98
N PHE A 151 21.36 -27.15 7.26
CA PHE A 151 22.36 -26.75 6.27
C PHE A 151 22.51 -27.79 5.14
N VAL A 152 22.51 -29.09 5.47
CA VAL A 152 22.72 -30.17 4.50
C VAL A 152 21.45 -30.51 3.69
N ALA A 153 20.26 -30.22 4.23
CA ALA A 153 18.98 -30.60 3.61
C ALA A 153 18.79 -30.11 2.14
N PRO A 154 19.13 -28.87 1.77
CA PRO A 154 19.06 -28.41 0.38
C PRO A 154 19.93 -29.24 -0.59
N PHE A 155 21.10 -29.71 -0.14
CA PHE A 155 22.01 -30.53 -0.95
C PHE A 155 21.51 -31.95 -1.17
N LYS A 156 20.54 -32.42 -0.36
CA LYS A 156 19.92 -33.75 -0.51
C LYS A 156 18.79 -33.77 -1.53
N LYS A 157 18.36 -32.61 -2.04
CA LYS A 157 17.38 -32.56 -3.14
C LYS A 157 18.03 -33.17 -4.38
N LYS A 158 17.52 -34.33 -4.82
CA LYS A 158 18.02 -35.01 -6.02
C LYS A 158 17.92 -34.05 -7.20
N THR A 159 19.04 -33.84 -7.88
CA THR A 159 19.05 -33.29 -9.24
C THR A 159 18.16 -34.16 -10.14
N LYS A 160 17.64 -33.55 -11.21
CA LYS A 160 16.73 -34.13 -12.21
C LYS A 160 16.88 -35.65 -12.32
N ASN A 161 15.75 -36.36 -12.26
CA ASN A 161 15.66 -37.82 -12.30
C ASN A 161 16.58 -38.33 -13.42
N VAL A 162 17.72 -38.94 -13.04
CA VAL A 162 18.62 -39.55 -14.02
C VAL A 162 17.77 -40.56 -14.77
N PRO A 163 17.67 -40.48 -16.12
CA PRO A 163 16.91 -41.45 -16.87
C PRO A 163 17.42 -42.85 -16.53
N SER A 164 16.52 -43.80 -16.37
CA SER A 164 16.90 -45.21 -16.25
C SER A 164 17.69 -45.58 -17.50
N VAL A 165 18.89 -46.13 -17.31
CA VAL A 165 19.68 -46.71 -18.40
C VAL A 165 18.93 -47.95 -18.87
N ASN A 166 18.11 -47.79 -19.90
CA ASN A 166 17.36 -48.90 -20.49
C ASN A 166 18.24 -49.54 -21.55
N GLY A 167 18.95 -50.60 -21.18
CA GLY A 167 19.60 -51.47 -22.16
C GLY A 167 18.57 -52.33 -22.91
N PRO A 168 18.94 -52.96 -24.04
CA PRO A 168 18.12 -54.03 -24.63
C PRO A 168 17.91 -55.16 -23.62
N ALA A 169 16.88 -55.99 -23.83
CA ALA A 169 16.52 -57.11 -22.93
C ALA A 169 17.60 -58.22 -22.81
N VAL A 170 18.78 -58.00 -23.38
CA VAL A 170 19.94 -58.89 -23.39
C VAL A 170 20.93 -58.42 -22.32
N VAL A 171 21.31 -59.31 -21.42
CA VAL A 171 22.30 -59.02 -20.37
C VAL A 171 23.68 -58.88 -21.02
N ALA A 172 24.41 -57.83 -20.65
CA ALA A 172 25.79 -57.60 -21.09
C ALA A 172 26.75 -58.45 -20.25
N ASP A 173 27.39 -59.44 -20.85
CA ASP A 173 28.28 -60.36 -20.13
C ASP A 173 29.73 -59.87 -20.14
N THR A 174 30.15 -59.15 -21.19
CA THR A 174 31.50 -58.60 -21.32
C THR A 174 31.57 -57.11 -21.00
N ASP A 175 32.74 -56.64 -20.55
CA ASP A 175 32.93 -55.23 -20.21
C ASP A 175 32.88 -54.31 -21.44
N LEU A 176 33.20 -54.84 -22.63
CA LEU A 176 33.03 -54.12 -23.90
C LEU A 176 31.56 -53.86 -24.22
N GLU A 177 30.70 -54.87 -24.04
CA GLU A 177 29.25 -54.72 -24.22
C GLU A 177 28.67 -53.71 -23.22
N LYS A 178 29.07 -53.80 -21.94
CA LYS A 178 28.65 -52.83 -20.92
C LYS A 178 29.04 -51.40 -21.30
N ALA A 179 30.26 -51.19 -21.81
CA ALA A 179 30.73 -49.87 -22.23
C ALA A 179 29.93 -49.33 -23.42
N ASN A 180 29.65 -50.17 -24.40
CA ASN A 180 28.86 -49.78 -25.57
C ASN A 180 27.41 -49.41 -25.21
N PHE A 181 26.77 -50.15 -24.29
CA PHE A 181 25.42 -49.81 -23.82
C PHE A 181 25.35 -48.46 -23.13
N LEU A 182 26.36 -48.14 -22.32
CA LEU A 182 26.45 -46.84 -21.68
C LEU A 182 26.62 -45.72 -22.72
N ALA A 183 27.44 -45.93 -23.74
CA ALA A 183 27.64 -44.96 -24.83
C ALA A 183 26.34 -44.69 -25.62
N GLU A 184 25.63 -45.75 -26.02
CA GLU A 184 24.38 -45.64 -26.80
C GLU A 184 23.25 -44.96 -25.99
N SER A 185 23.13 -45.29 -24.70
CA SER A 185 22.17 -44.64 -23.81
C SER A 185 22.49 -43.15 -23.61
N LEU A 186 23.76 -42.75 -23.62
CA LEU A 186 24.14 -41.33 -23.51
C LEU A 186 23.89 -40.55 -24.80
N GLU A 187 24.14 -41.13 -25.96
CA GLU A 187 23.87 -40.50 -27.28
C GLU A 187 22.38 -40.24 -27.50
N THR A 188 21.52 -41.19 -27.11
CA THR A 188 20.06 -41.06 -27.22
C THR A 188 19.49 -39.95 -26.34
N HIS A 189 20.07 -39.69 -25.17
CA HIS A 189 19.63 -38.61 -24.27
C HIS A 189 20.25 -37.24 -24.55
N SER A 190 21.37 -37.18 -25.28
CA SER A 190 22.09 -35.93 -25.59
C SER A 190 21.68 -35.28 -26.92
N SER A 191 20.89 -35.98 -27.74
CA SER A 191 20.43 -35.52 -29.06
C SER A 191 19.13 -34.68 -29.04
N LEU A 192 18.78 -34.07 -27.90
CA LEU A 192 17.59 -33.21 -27.69
C LEU A 192 17.99 -31.77 -27.35
#